data_AF-A0A820JLK7-F1
#
_entry.id   AF-A0A820JLK7-F1
#
_cell.length_a   1.000
_cell.length_b   1.000
_cell.length_c   1.000
_cell.angle_alpha   90.00
_cell.angle_beta   90.00
_cell.angle_gamma   90.00
#
_symmetry.space_group_name_H-M   'P 1'
#
loop_
_entity.id
_entity.type
_entity.pdbx_description
1 polymer ?
#
loop_
_entity_poly.entity_id
_entity_poly.type
_entity_poly.pdbx_seq_one_letter_code
_entity_poly.pdbx_strand_id
1 'polypeptide(L)'
;MLKPDNILVSQLTGINGLGIGSIELDWNAWVSFLGSPIIVPFWAQINIMIGFVAVAWILAPATYYTNLWGSKAMPITSNRVFTSDGYFYNVSAVLDSRLRLNETAYKNYGELRMPAVFAISYAISFAAIAAVIVHTILYHGKTIIKQFRSSLKDNTNDIHAKMMSRYPEW
;
A
#
# COMPACT_ATOMS: atom_id res chain seq x y z
N MET A 1 28.34 2.39 4.31
CA MET A 1 27.78 1.10 4.76
C MET A 1 28.58 0.62 5.95
N LEU A 2 27.94 0.42 7.10
CA LEU A 2 28.58 -0.16 8.28
C LEU A 2 28.79 -1.66 7.99
N LYS A 3 29.97 -2.06 7.51
CA LYS A 3 30.36 -3.47 7.27
C LYS A 3 29.59 -4.22 6.14
N PRO A 4 30.01 -4.06 4.86
CA PRO A 4 29.32 -4.64 3.70
C PRO A 4 29.32 -6.18 3.65
N ASP A 5 30.27 -6.84 4.33
CA ASP A 5 30.43 -8.30 4.27
C ASP A 5 29.45 -9.06 5.18
N ASN A 6 28.74 -8.35 6.08
CA ASN A 6 27.76 -8.97 6.94
C ASN A 6 26.36 -8.86 6.32
N ILE A 7 25.83 -9.98 5.84
CA ILE A 7 24.51 -10.10 5.22
C ILE A 7 23.42 -9.53 6.14
N LEU A 8 23.48 -9.78 7.46
CA LEU A 8 22.50 -9.26 8.40
C LEU A 8 22.56 -7.74 8.51
N VAL A 9 23.76 -7.17 8.59
CA VAL A 9 23.92 -5.71 8.69
C VAL A 9 23.53 -5.03 7.38
N SER A 10 23.78 -5.66 6.23
CA SER A 10 23.33 -5.19 4.92
C SER A 10 21.81 -5.25 4.78
N GLN A 11 21.16 -6.30 5.31
CA GLN A 11 19.69 -6.40 5.33
C GLN A 11 19.03 -5.37 6.25
N LEU A 12 19.70 -4.97 7.32
CA LEU A 12 19.15 -3.98 8.27
C LEU A 12 19.43 -2.54 7.82
N THR A 13 20.62 -2.26 7.29
CA THR A 13 21.14 -0.89 7.08
C THR A 13 21.55 -0.57 5.64
N GLY A 14 21.50 -1.56 4.74
CA GLY A 14 21.89 -1.40 3.33
C GLY A 14 20.84 -0.69 2.48
N ILE A 15 21.22 -0.35 1.25
CA ILE A 15 20.37 0.34 0.26
C ILE A 15 19.10 -0.46 -0.06
N ASN A 16 19.19 -1.79 -0.03
CA ASN A 16 18.06 -2.72 -0.17
C ASN A 16 17.77 -3.42 1.18
N GLY A 17 17.92 -2.68 2.28
CA GLY A 17 17.63 -3.13 3.62
C GLY A 17 16.41 -2.43 4.22
N LEU A 18 16.17 -2.66 5.50
CA LEU A 18 15.03 -2.11 6.24
C LEU A 18 15.19 -0.64 6.66
N GLY A 19 16.32 -0.01 6.31
CA GLY A 19 16.59 1.40 6.61
C GLY A 19 16.82 1.69 8.09
N ILE A 20 17.19 0.69 8.89
CA ILE A 20 17.47 0.88 10.32
C ILE A 20 18.72 1.73 10.47
N GLY A 21 18.59 2.88 11.15
CA GLY A 21 19.68 3.82 11.36
C GLY A 21 19.95 4.76 10.18
N SER A 22 19.15 4.71 9.11
CA SER A 22 19.17 5.70 8.04
C SER A 22 18.45 6.97 8.51
N ILE A 23 19.17 7.85 9.20
CA ILE A 23 18.66 9.16 9.61
C ILE A 23 18.98 10.15 8.49
N GLU A 24 17.95 10.60 7.78
CA GLU A 24 18.07 11.66 6.78
C GLU A 24 17.65 12.99 7.41
N LEU A 25 18.58 13.94 7.48
CA LEU A 25 18.34 15.31 7.95
C LEU A 25 18.14 16.30 6.78
N ASP A 26 17.99 15.79 5.55
CA ASP A 26 17.77 16.61 4.37
C ASP A 26 16.30 17.01 4.25
N TRP A 27 16.02 18.31 4.41
CA TRP A 27 14.69 18.88 4.25
C TRP A 27 14.07 18.57 2.87
N ASN A 28 14.88 18.49 1.81
CA ASN A 28 14.38 18.22 0.46
C ASN A 28 13.92 16.76 0.29
N ALA A 29 14.62 15.81 0.93
CA ALA A 29 14.20 14.40 0.96
C ALA A 29 12.86 14.24 1.69
N TRP A 30 12.67 14.94 2.81
CA TRP A 30 11.40 14.93 3.57
C TRP A 30 10.24 15.53 2.77
N VAL A 31 10.45 16.68 2.12
CA VAL A 31 9.42 17.35 1.33
C VAL A 31 9.02 16.52 0.10
N SER A 32 9.97 15.81 -0.50
CA SER A 32 9.71 14.96 -1.66
C SER A 32 8.82 13.76 -1.34
N PHE A 33 8.85 13.26 -0.09
CA PHE A 33 8.12 12.05 0.31
C PHE A 33 6.77 12.33 0.96
N LEU A 34 6.67 13.34 1.83
CA LEU A 34 5.46 13.66 2.62
C LEU A 34 4.77 14.96 2.18
N GLY A 35 5.31 15.65 1.18
CA GLY A 35 4.96 17.04 0.89
C GLY A 35 5.53 17.98 1.96
N SER A 36 5.11 19.25 1.96
CA SER A 36 5.58 20.19 2.99
C SER A 36 5.11 19.75 4.38
N PRO A 37 6.02 19.36 5.30
CA PRO A 37 5.64 18.89 6.64
C PRO A 37 5.03 20.00 7.50
N ILE A 38 5.09 21.26 7.06
CA ILE A 38 4.44 22.39 7.71
C ILE A 38 2.91 22.33 7.49
N ILE A 39 2.44 21.69 6.41
CA ILE A 39 1.02 21.61 6.04
C ILE A 39 0.34 20.44 6.74
N VAL A 40 1.08 19.36 7.01
CA VAL A 40 0.55 18.14 7.64
C VAL A 40 0.58 18.32 9.17
N PRO A 41 -0.56 18.18 9.88
CA PRO A 41 -0.58 18.26 11.33
C PRO A 41 0.37 17.27 12.00
N PHE A 42 1.03 17.70 13.07
CA PHE A 42 2.04 16.88 13.78
C PHE A 42 1.53 15.50 14.21
N TRP A 43 0.28 15.42 14.67
CA TRP A 43 -0.32 14.14 15.06
C TRP A 43 -0.43 13.14 13.89
N ALA A 44 -0.70 13.63 12.68
CA ALA A 44 -0.76 12.81 11.49
C ALA A 44 0.64 12.31 11.09
N GLN A 45 1.68 13.14 11.28
CA GLN A 45 3.07 12.75 11.05
C GLN A 45 3.50 11.64 12.00
N ILE A 46 3.15 11.74 13.29
CA ILE A 46 3.41 10.67 14.27
C ILE A 46 2.72 9.37 13.84
N ASN A 47 1.46 9.43 13.39
CA ASN A 47 0.75 8.23 12.93
C ASN A 47 1.44 7.55 11.74
N ILE A 48 1.93 8.34 10.77
CA ILE A 48 2.69 7.82 9.63
C ILE A 48 3.99 7.16 10.13
N MET A 49 4.70 7.79 11.06
CA MET A 49 5.92 7.25 11.65
C MET A 49 5.67 5.93 12.39
N ILE A 50 4.61 5.86 13.20
CA ILE A 50 4.20 4.63 13.89
C ILE A 50 3.86 3.53 12.88
N GLY A 51 3.13 3.86 11.82
CA GLY A 51 2.82 2.94 10.74
C GLY A 51 4.08 2.40 10.05
N PHE A 52 5.04 3.28 9.75
CA PHE A 52 6.33 2.90 9.20
C PHE A 52 7.09 1.94 10.12
N VAL A 53 7.23 2.27 11.41
CA VAL A 53 7.93 1.41 12.39
C VAL A 53 7.25 0.05 12.50
N ALA A 54 5.91 0.01 12.59
CA ALA A 54 5.17 -1.23 12.68
C ALA A 54 5.36 -2.13 11.45
N VAL A 55 5.41 -1.55 10.25
CA VAL A 55 5.55 -2.31 9.00
C VAL A 55 7.00 -2.69 8.73
N ALA A 56 7.90 -1.71 8.72
CA ALA A 56 9.29 -1.89 8.33
C ALA A 56 10.13 -2.61 9.39
N TRP A 57 9.87 -2.38 10.69
CA TRP A 57 10.72 -2.91 11.77
C TRP A 57 10.08 -4.05 12.57
N ILE A 58 8.77 -4.26 12.44
CA ILE A 58 8.10 -5.39 13.12
C ILE A 58 7.61 -6.40 12.08
N LEU A 59 6.69 -6.01 11.19
CA LEU A 59 6.02 -6.95 10.29
C LEU A 59 6.97 -7.53 9.22
N ALA A 60 7.79 -6.70 8.59
CA ALA A 60 8.76 -7.14 7.57
C ALA A 60 9.82 -8.10 8.13
N PRO A 61 10.51 -7.81 9.25
CA PRO A 61 11.36 -8.78 9.93
C PRO A 61 10.62 -10.04 10.35
N ALA A 62 9.44 -9.91 10.96
CA ALA A 62 8.67 -11.06 11.46
C ALA A 62 8.37 -12.03 10.32
N THR A 63 7.87 -11.53 9.18
CA THR A 63 7.57 -12.37 8.00
C THR A 63 8.82 -12.97 7.37
N TYR A 64 9.91 -12.21 7.27
CA TYR A 64 11.17 -12.68 6.68
C TYR A 64 11.86 -13.76 7.54
N TYR A 65 12.01 -13.51 8.84
CA TYR A 65 12.73 -14.42 9.74
C TYR A 65 11.94 -15.68 10.09
N THR A 66 10.61 -15.63 10.06
CA THR A 66 9.74 -16.83 10.15
C THR A 66 9.68 -17.62 8.85
N ASN A 67 10.33 -17.15 7.78
CA ASN A 67 10.29 -17.75 6.44
C ASN A 67 8.85 -17.89 5.90
N LEU A 68 7.96 -16.96 6.27
CA LEU A 68 6.61 -16.95 5.76
C LEU A 68 6.64 -16.80 4.23
N TRP A 69 5.89 -17.64 3.53
CA TRP A 69 5.84 -17.72 2.05
C TRP A 69 7.18 -18.06 1.38
N GLY A 70 8.14 -18.63 2.11
CA GLY A 70 9.48 -18.92 1.58
C GLY A 70 10.30 -17.66 1.29
N SER A 71 10.04 -16.59 2.02
CA SER A 71 10.66 -15.27 1.84
C SER A 71 12.18 -15.26 2.01
N LYS A 72 12.78 -16.21 2.74
CA LYS A 72 14.25 -16.28 2.93
C LYS A 72 15.03 -16.57 1.65
N ALA A 73 14.40 -17.18 0.64
CA ALA A 73 15.02 -17.42 -0.65
C ALA A 73 15.17 -16.15 -1.49
N MET A 74 14.56 -15.03 -1.06
CA MET A 74 14.52 -13.77 -1.79
C MET A 74 15.15 -12.64 -0.96
N PRO A 75 15.51 -11.51 -1.59
CA PRO A 75 15.87 -10.29 -0.86
C PRO A 75 14.71 -9.79 0.02
N ILE A 76 15.02 -9.19 1.16
CA ILE A 76 14.00 -8.69 2.10
C ILE A 76 13.16 -7.56 1.48
N THR A 77 13.82 -6.64 0.77
CA THR A 77 13.18 -5.57 -0.02
C THR A 77 13.54 -5.75 -1.49
N SER A 78 12.52 -5.89 -2.33
CA SER A 78 12.64 -5.82 -3.78
C SER A 78 11.25 -5.56 -4.37
N ASN A 79 11.19 -4.83 -5.48
CA ASN A 79 9.97 -4.59 -6.25
C ASN A 79 9.79 -5.60 -7.40
N ARG A 80 10.63 -6.64 -7.45
CA ARG A 80 10.59 -7.69 -8.47
C ARG A 80 10.05 -8.99 -7.90
N VAL A 81 9.52 -9.82 -8.79
CA VAL A 81 9.04 -11.17 -8.51
C VAL A 81 10.13 -12.21 -8.76
N PHE A 82 10.09 -13.30 -8.04
CA PHE A 82 11.12 -14.35 -8.05
C PHE A 82 10.52 -15.74 -8.23
N THR A 83 11.35 -16.68 -8.66
CA THR A 83 11.05 -18.12 -8.63
C THR A 83 11.20 -18.66 -7.20
N SER A 84 10.77 -19.90 -6.96
CA SER A 84 10.99 -20.62 -5.69
C SER A 84 12.45 -20.63 -5.24
N ASP A 85 13.36 -20.60 -6.22
CA ASP A 85 14.79 -20.77 -6.05
C ASP A 85 15.53 -19.43 -5.86
N GLY A 86 14.81 -18.31 -5.87
CA GLY A 86 15.38 -16.98 -5.62
C GLY A 86 15.91 -16.25 -6.87
N TYR A 87 15.67 -16.78 -8.07
CA TYR A 87 16.00 -16.10 -9.33
C TYR A 87 14.88 -15.18 -9.79
N PHE A 88 15.19 -14.18 -10.61
CA PHE A 88 14.16 -13.31 -11.18
C PHE A 88 13.17 -14.12 -12.03
N TYR A 89 11.88 -13.90 -11.80
CA TYR A 89 10.83 -14.60 -12.53
C TYR A 89 10.64 -14.02 -13.93
N ASN A 90 10.76 -14.84 -14.97
CA ASN A 90 10.49 -14.41 -16.34
C ASN A 90 8.98 -14.50 -16.65
N VAL A 91 8.28 -13.37 -16.49
CA VAL A 91 6.83 -13.30 -16.73
C VAL A 91 6.47 -13.65 -18.18
N SER A 92 7.30 -13.28 -19.16
CA SER A 92 7.05 -13.58 -20.57
C SER A 92 7.09 -15.09 -20.88
N ALA A 93 7.79 -15.89 -20.06
CA ALA A 93 7.87 -17.35 -20.25
C ALA A 93 6.54 -18.07 -19.93
N VAL A 94 5.68 -17.45 -19.14
CA VAL A 94 4.38 -18.02 -18.74
C VAL A 94 3.19 -17.35 -19.43
N LEU A 95 3.45 -16.41 -20.35
CA LEU A 95 2.43 -15.72 -21.12
C LEU A 95 2.38 -16.25 -22.55
N ASP A 96 1.18 -16.43 -23.09
CA ASP A 96 0.95 -16.66 -24.51
C ASP A 96 1.15 -15.36 -25.31
N SER A 97 1.25 -15.49 -26.64
CA SER A 97 1.29 -14.42 -27.65
C SER A 97 0.22 -13.34 -27.47
N ARG A 98 -0.90 -13.66 -26.80
CA ARG A 98 -2.01 -12.75 -26.48
C ARG A 98 -1.94 -12.16 -25.06
N LEU A 99 -0.78 -12.26 -24.38
CA LEU A 99 -0.56 -11.84 -22.99
C LEU A 99 -1.53 -12.49 -22.00
N ARG A 100 -1.97 -13.72 -22.29
CA ARG A 100 -2.78 -14.55 -21.39
C ARG A 100 -1.89 -15.55 -20.68
N LEU A 101 -2.23 -15.89 -19.43
CA LEU A 101 -1.53 -16.91 -18.68
C LEU A 101 -1.64 -18.26 -19.41
N ASN A 102 -0.50 -18.85 -19.75
CA ASN A 102 -0.42 -20.21 -20.25
C ASN A 102 -0.24 -21.15 -19.05
N GLU A 103 -1.31 -21.82 -18.63
CA GLU A 103 -1.30 -22.68 -17.44
C GLU A 103 -0.29 -23.83 -17.51
N THR A 104 -0.08 -24.40 -18.70
CA THR A 104 0.89 -25.49 -18.91
C THR A 104 2.31 -24.96 -18.74
N ALA A 105 2.62 -23.81 -19.33
CA ALA A 105 3.91 -23.15 -19.16
C ALA A 105 4.13 -22.74 -17.69
N TYR A 106 3.11 -22.22 -17.02
CA TYR A 106 3.15 -21.85 -15.61
C TYR A 106 3.44 -23.04 -14.70
N LYS A 107 2.74 -24.17 -14.89
CA LYS A 107 2.97 -25.40 -14.11
C LYS A 107 4.39 -25.94 -14.29
N ASN A 108 4.95 -25.82 -15.49
CA ASN A 108 6.32 -26.27 -15.77
C ASN A 108 7.39 -25.30 -15.24
N TYR A 109 7.12 -23.99 -15.30
CA TYR A 109 8.06 -22.95 -14.89
C TYR A 109 8.08 -22.75 -13.37
N GLY A 110 6.96 -23.01 -12.70
CA GLY A 110 6.82 -22.96 -11.25
C GLY A 110 6.10 -21.71 -10.74
N GLU A 111 5.79 -21.75 -9.45
CA GLU A 111 5.04 -20.71 -8.76
C GLU A 111 5.83 -19.40 -8.68
N LEU A 112 5.12 -18.30 -8.90
CA LEU A 112 5.66 -16.96 -8.70
C LEU A 112 5.68 -16.62 -7.22
N ARG A 113 6.82 -16.14 -6.74
CA ARG A 113 7.02 -15.67 -5.37
C ARG A 113 7.27 -14.17 -5.30
N MET A 114 6.76 -13.58 -4.22
CA MET A 114 6.94 -12.17 -3.91
C MET A 114 7.80 -12.01 -2.65
N PRO A 115 8.74 -11.05 -2.65
CA PRO A 115 9.45 -10.63 -1.44
C PRO A 115 8.50 -10.22 -0.32
N ALA A 116 8.94 -10.40 0.94
CA ALA A 116 8.11 -10.13 2.12
C ALA A 116 7.56 -8.70 2.15
N VAL A 117 8.42 -7.69 1.95
CA VAL A 117 8.02 -6.27 1.97
C VAL A 117 7.06 -5.92 0.83
N PHE A 118 7.23 -6.54 -0.34
CA PHE A 118 6.34 -6.33 -1.48
C PHE A 118 4.95 -6.91 -1.24
N ALA A 119 4.87 -8.14 -0.71
CA ALA A 119 3.61 -8.78 -0.33
C ALA A 119 2.87 -7.99 0.75
N ILE A 120 3.59 -7.52 1.79
CA ILE A 120 3.01 -6.70 2.86
C ILE A 120 2.45 -5.38 2.32
N SER A 121 3.15 -4.74 1.39
CA SER A 121 2.71 -3.48 0.78
C SER A 121 1.38 -3.65 0.02
N TYR A 122 1.20 -4.77 -0.69
CA TYR A 122 -0.09 -5.11 -1.28
C TYR A 122 -1.17 -5.35 -0.22
N ALA A 123 -0.87 -6.11 0.84
CA ALA A 123 -1.81 -6.37 1.91
C ALA A 123 -2.30 -5.07 2.59
N ILE A 124 -1.39 -4.12 2.85
CA ILE A 124 -1.73 -2.81 3.41
C ILE A 124 -2.57 -2.00 2.41
N SER A 125 -2.28 -2.08 1.11
CA SER A 125 -3.06 -1.37 0.09
C SER A 125 -4.52 -1.86 0.05
N PHE A 126 -4.73 -3.17 0.13
CA PHE A 126 -6.08 -3.73 0.25
C PHE A 126 -6.75 -3.36 1.58
N ALA A 127 -5.99 -3.38 2.67
CA ALA A 127 -6.49 -2.96 3.99
C ALA A 127 -6.89 -1.48 4.00
N ALA A 128 -6.17 -0.61 3.30
CA ALA A 128 -6.49 0.81 3.20
C ALA A 128 -7.84 1.04 2.50
N ILE A 129 -8.12 0.32 1.41
CA ILE A 129 -9.42 0.38 0.72
C ILE A 129 -10.53 -0.05 1.67
N ALA A 130 -10.36 -1.17 2.36
CA ALA A 130 -11.33 -1.65 3.34
C ALA A 130 -11.52 -0.64 4.49
N ALA A 131 -10.44 -0.06 5.00
CA ALA A 131 -10.46 0.94 6.05
C ALA A 131 -11.24 2.20 5.64
N VAL A 132 -11.07 2.68 4.40
CA VAL A 132 -11.84 3.82 3.87
C VAL A 132 -13.34 3.50 3.82
N ILE A 133 -13.71 2.31 3.36
CA ILE A 133 -15.12 1.87 3.33
C ILE A 133 -15.70 1.82 4.74
N VAL A 134 -15.01 1.15 5.66
CA VAL A 134 -15.43 1.02 7.06
C VAL A 134 -15.53 2.39 7.73
N HIS A 135 -14.53 3.25 7.55
CA HIS A 135 -14.53 4.61 8.09
C HIS A 135 -15.71 5.42 7.56
N THR A 136 -15.96 5.37 6.25
CA THR A 136 -17.08 6.09 5.62
C THR A 136 -18.42 5.61 6.16
N ILE A 137 -18.61 4.29 6.31
CA ILE A 137 -19.85 3.72 6.84
C ILE A 137 -20.06 4.13 8.31
N LEU A 138 -19.03 4.04 9.15
CA LEU A 138 -19.15 4.31 10.58
C LEU A 138 -19.37 5.81 10.88
N TYR A 139 -18.61 6.69 10.22
CA TYR A 139 -18.64 8.13 10.50
C TYR A 139 -19.72 8.86 9.69
N HIS A 140 -19.90 8.49 8.43
CA HIS A 140 -20.80 9.20 7.52
C HIS A 140 -22.05 8.40 7.12
N GLY A 141 -22.14 7.11 7.47
CA GLY A 141 -23.25 6.25 7.05
C GLY A 141 -24.62 6.77 7.47
N LYS A 142 -24.76 7.34 8.68
CA LYS A 142 -26.03 7.95 9.12
C LYS A 142 -26.43 9.14 8.25
N THR A 143 -25.48 10.01 7.93
CA THR A 143 -25.68 11.18 7.06
C THR A 143 -26.04 10.74 5.64
N ILE A 144 -25.28 9.78 5.10
CA ILE A 144 -25.51 9.22 3.76
C ILE A 144 -26.93 8.63 3.66
N ILE A 145 -27.35 7.79 4.61
CA ILE A 145 -28.69 7.19 4.61
C ILE A 145 -29.78 8.26 4.73
N LYS A 146 -29.60 9.25 5.60
CA LYS A 146 -30.54 10.36 5.77
C LYS A 146 -30.71 11.13 4.46
N GLN A 147 -29.61 11.47 3.80
CA GLN A 147 -29.60 12.26 2.58
C GLN A 147 -30.12 11.46 1.38
N PHE A 148 -29.79 10.17 1.30
CA PHE A 148 -30.33 9.25 0.29
C PHE A 148 -31.84 9.10 0.40
N ARG A 149 -32.36 8.86 1.62
CA ARG A 149 -33.82 8.82 1.86
C ARG A 149 -34.50 10.15 1.58
N SER A 150 -33.85 11.26 1.90
CA SER A 150 -34.35 12.60 1.64
C SER A 150 -34.31 12.97 0.16
N SER A 151 -33.47 12.35 -0.66
CA SER A 151 -33.45 12.54 -2.11
C SER A 151 -34.53 11.70 -2.80
N LEU A 152 -34.92 10.57 -2.21
CA LEU A 152 -35.99 9.70 -2.70
C LEU A 152 -37.39 10.23 -2.35
N LYS A 153 -37.51 10.94 -1.23
CA LYS A 153 -38.69 11.77 -0.97
C LYS A 153 -38.50 13.07 -1.72
N ASP A 154 -39.39 13.36 -2.66
CA ASP A 154 -39.36 14.58 -3.47
C ASP A 154 -39.10 15.81 -2.59
N ASN A 155 -37.91 16.40 -2.74
CA ASN A 155 -37.35 17.32 -1.76
C ASN A 155 -37.52 18.76 -2.24
N THR A 156 -38.75 19.11 -2.63
CA THR A 156 -39.18 20.47 -2.96
C THR A 156 -39.20 21.42 -1.74
N ASN A 157 -38.70 20.97 -0.58
CA ASN A 157 -38.70 21.71 0.69
C ASN A 157 -37.36 22.37 1.03
N ASP A 158 -36.30 22.21 0.22
CA ASP A 158 -35.15 23.10 0.35
C ASP A 158 -35.56 24.50 -0.14
N ILE A 159 -35.33 25.52 0.70
CA ILE A 159 -35.69 26.92 0.42
C ILE A 159 -35.02 27.38 -0.89
N HIS A 160 -33.82 26.90 -1.21
CA HIS A 160 -33.16 27.19 -2.48
C HIS A 160 -33.86 26.52 -3.68
N ALA A 161 -34.25 25.25 -3.58
CA ALA A 161 -35.00 24.56 -4.62
C ALA A 161 -36.36 25.23 -4.86
N LYS A 162 -37.04 25.67 -3.79
CA LYS A 162 -38.32 26.39 -3.82
C LYS A 162 -38.22 27.81 -4.39
N MET A 163 -37.07 28.46 -4.24
CA MET A 163 -36.80 29.75 -4.88
C MET A 163 -36.43 29.59 -6.35
N MET A 164 -35.65 28.55 -6.70
CA MET A 164 -35.30 28.22 -8.09
C MET A 164 -36.52 27.80 -8.90
N SER A 165 -37.47 27.06 -8.31
CA SER A 165 -38.71 26.64 -8.99
C SER A 165 -39.65 27.80 -9.37
N ARG A 166 -39.38 29.03 -8.93
CA ARG A 166 -40.15 30.21 -9.34
C ARG A 166 -39.70 30.79 -10.69
N TYR A 167 -38.53 30.40 -11.18
CA TYR A 167 -38.00 30.87 -12.45
C TYR A 167 -38.21 29.78 -13.51
N PRO A 168 -38.75 30.12 -14.70
CA PRO A 168 -38.84 29.15 -15.79
C PRO A 168 -37.43 28.75 -16.20
N GLU A 169 -37.20 27.45 -16.28
CA GLU A 169 -36.00 26.88 -16.88
C GLU A 169 -36.13 27.11 -18.39
N TRP A 170 -35.08 27.66 -19.02
CA TRP A 170 -35.07 28.08 -20.42
C TRP A 170 -35.15 26.90 -21.39
#